data_AF-A0A1Y1MTS4-F1
#
_entry.id   AF-A0A1Y1MTS4-F1
#
_cell.length_a   1.000
_cell.length_b   1.000
_cell.length_c   1.000
_cell.angle_alpha   90.00
_cell.angle_beta   90.00
_cell.angle_gamma   90.00
#
_symmetry.space_group_name_H-M   'P 1'
#
loop_
_entity.id
_entity.type
_entity.pdbx_description
1 polymer ?
#
loop_
_entity_poly.entity_id
_entity_poly.type
_entity_poly.pdbx_seq_one_letter_code
_entity_poly.pdbx_strand_id
1 'polypeptide(L)'
;QLASRFSAPKNIISPCEVQEYKAIIEKWVDDFPPEYAFENPDTSKDDKCAWLFSHRFYVYTMACLLILNPIRHYMVKQYTWNSDPDELNIRSVGVWYSLKLMKTLRRWVDKIYNRDGRLHFIIFSIFDTAAILCTAILKDTQYTISNRADVLASIGDAVDMLKKLNAISKTSKTSYDILERLVRRLPESVPRRDSERQVKRARVNIRSPPPSGPTQHARSLVPQVSTPVV
;
A
#
# COMPACT_ATOMS: atom_id res chain seq x y z
N GLN A 1 1.81 -31.26 7.51
CA GLN A 1 0.61 -30.73 8.19
C GLN A 1 -0.41 -30.20 7.19
N LEU A 2 -0.12 -29.18 6.38
CA LEU A 2 -1.08 -28.65 5.39
C LEU A 2 -1.44 -29.65 4.28
N ALA A 3 -0.43 -30.19 3.58
CA ALA A 3 -0.64 -31.13 2.48
C ALA A 3 -1.35 -32.41 2.96
N SER A 4 -1.04 -32.88 4.17
CA SER A 4 -1.70 -34.04 4.78
C SER A 4 -3.16 -33.78 5.18
N ARG A 5 -3.53 -32.52 5.50
CA ARG A 5 -4.87 -32.17 5.99
C ARG A 5 -5.83 -31.71 4.89
N PHE A 6 -5.33 -30.99 3.89
CA PHE A 6 -6.16 -30.33 2.87
C PHE A 6 -5.87 -30.81 1.44
N SER A 7 -4.76 -31.51 1.22
CA SER A 7 -4.21 -31.91 -0.10
C SER A 7 -3.84 -30.73 -1.01
N ALA A 8 -4.80 -29.86 -1.34
CA ALA A 8 -4.62 -28.68 -2.16
C ALA A 8 -5.44 -27.49 -1.62
N PRO A 9 -4.95 -26.23 -1.72
CA PRO A 9 -5.68 -25.06 -1.23
C PRO A 9 -7.08 -24.88 -1.81
N LYS A 10 -7.31 -25.35 -3.05
CA LYS A 10 -8.62 -25.31 -3.72
C LYS A 10 -9.71 -26.13 -3.02
N ASN A 11 -9.35 -27.05 -2.12
CA ASN A 11 -10.28 -27.90 -1.39
C ASN A 11 -10.78 -27.23 -0.11
N ILE A 12 -10.21 -26.08 0.27
CA ILE A 12 -10.55 -25.34 1.49
C ILE A 12 -11.70 -24.41 1.14
N ILE A 13 -12.92 -24.86 1.45
CA ILE A 13 -14.15 -24.19 0.99
C ILE A 13 -15.01 -23.72 2.14
N SER A 14 -14.94 -24.37 3.31
CA SER A 14 -15.75 -23.98 4.46
C SER A 14 -15.07 -22.89 5.31
N PRO A 15 -15.84 -21.98 5.94
CA PRO A 15 -15.28 -20.94 6.81
C PRO A 15 -14.36 -21.48 7.91
N CYS A 16 -14.72 -22.61 8.52
CA CYS A 16 -13.93 -23.26 9.57
C CYS A 16 -12.57 -23.74 9.06
N GLU A 17 -12.53 -24.40 7.89
CA GLU A 17 -11.27 -24.88 7.31
C GLU A 17 -10.34 -23.73 6.89
N VAL A 18 -10.91 -22.60 6.46
CA VAL A 18 -10.12 -21.40 6.14
C VAL A 18 -9.43 -20.86 7.39
N GLN A 19 -10.14 -20.81 8.51
CA GLN A 19 -9.57 -20.38 9.79
C GLN A 19 -8.53 -21.38 10.31
N GLU A 20 -8.80 -22.68 10.20
CA GLU A 20 -7.84 -23.74 10.55
C GLU A 20 -6.55 -23.61 9.71
N TYR A 21 -6.68 -23.45 8.39
CA TYR A 21 -5.55 -23.29 7.48
C TYR A 21 -4.73 -22.04 7.83
N LYS A 22 -5.41 -20.90 8.05
CA LYS A 22 -4.78 -19.65 8.47
C LYS A 22 -3.96 -19.84 9.75
N ALA A 23 -4.56 -20.45 10.77
CA ALA A 23 -3.90 -20.66 12.07
C ALA A 23 -2.66 -21.55 11.96
N ILE A 24 -2.66 -22.55 11.08
CA ILE A 24 -1.48 -23.38 10.81
C ILE A 24 -0.35 -22.55 10.19
N ILE A 25 -0.66 -21.64 9.25
CA ILE A 25 0.36 -20.77 8.65
C ILE A 25 0.88 -19.75 9.67
N GLU A 26 0.00 -19.13 10.46
CA GLU A 26 0.42 -18.19 11.50
C GLU A 26 1.37 -18.84 12.50
N LYS A 27 1.01 -20.02 13.02
CA LYS A 27 1.87 -20.78 13.92
C LYS A 27 3.23 -21.10 13.29
N TRP A 28 3.23 -21.51 12.02
CA TRP A 28 4.47 -21.78 11.29
C TRP A 28 5.37 -20.54 11.16
N VAL A 29 4.78 -19.36 10.99
CA VAL A 29 5.51 -18.08 10.97
C VAL A 29 6.03 -17.71 12.36
N ASP A 30 5.25 -17.97 13.41
CA ASP A 30 5.63 -17.66 14.80
C ASP A 30 6.79 -18.51 15.29
N ASP A 31 6.99 -19.71 14.72
CA ASP A 31 8.12 -20.59 15.01
C ASP A 31 9.46 -20.08 14.42
N PHE A 32 9.45 -19.00 13.63
CA PHE A 32 10.66 -18.46 13.04
C PHE A 32 11.55 -17.70 14.03
N PRO A 33 12.87 -17.59 13.74
CA PRO A 33 13.77 -16.75 14.52
C PRO A 33 13.30 -15.30 14.61
N PRO A 34 13.70 -14.54 15.66
CA PRO A 34 13.30 -13.14 15.86
C PRO A 34 13.61 -12.21 14.67
N GLU A 35 14.65 -12.53 13.88
CA GLU A 35 14.99 -11.81 12.67
C GLU A 35 13.91 -11.92 11.60
N TYR A 36 13.05 -12.92 11.68
CA TYR A 36 11.90 -13.16 10.81
C TYR A 36 10.57 -12.91 11.54
N ALA A 37 10.57 -12.33 12.73
CA ALA A 37 9.32 -11.99 13.42
C ALA A 37 8.49 -11.01 12.58
N PHE A 38 7.23 -11.35 12.29
CA PHE A 38 6.41 -10.57 11.34
C PHE A 38 6.20 -9.12 11.79
N GLU A 39 6.05 -8.94 13.10
CA GLU A 39 5.99 -7.64 13.76
C GLU A 39 7.32 -7.35 14.45
N ASN A 40 7.87 -6.16 14.20
CA ASN A 40 9.13 -5.69 14.81
C ASN A 40 10.28 -6.71 14.73
N PRO A 41 10.70 -7.13 13.51
CA PRO A 41 11.79 -8.08 13.35
C PRO A 41 13.10 -7.52 13.94
N ASP A 42 13.92 -8.41 14.51
CA ASP A 42 15.28 -8.06 14.89
C ASP A 42 16.11 -7.74 13.62
N THR A 43 16.51 -6.48 13.48
CA THR A 43 17.34 -5.98 12.38
C THR A 43 18.81 -5.80 12.77
N SER A 44 19.22 -6.21 13.96
CA SER A 44 20.60 -6.04 14.46
C SER A 44 21.67 -6.70 13.59
N LYS A 45 21.27 -7.69 12.79
CA LYS A 45 22.13 -8.46 11.87
C LYS A 45 22.05 -8.01 10.41
N ASP A 46 21.17 -7.05 10.07
CA ASP A 46 20.93 -6.65 8.67
C ASP A 46 22.21 -6.10 8.00
N ASP A 47 23.04 -5.36 8.75
CA ASP A 47 24.30 -4.81 8.26
C ASP A 47 25.37 -5.90 8.03
N LYS A 48 25.31 -6.98 8.80
CA LYS A 48 26.25 -8.11 8.70
C LYS A 48 25.82 -9.12 7.63
N CYS A 49 24.53 -9.17 7.30
CA CYS A 49 23.93 -10.15 6.40
C CYS A 49 22.93 -9.47 5.47
N ALA A 50 23.41 -8.81 4.41
CA ALA A 50 22.55 -8.06 3.46
C ALA A 50 21.43 -8.91 2.81
N TRP A 51 21.62 -10.23 2.71
CA TRP A 51 20.61 -11.16 2.19
C TRP A 51 19.41 -11.35 3.14
N LEU A 52 19.60 -11.13 4.45
CA LEU A 52 18.60 -11.33 5.49
C LEU A 52 17.39 -10.43 5.27
N PHE A 53 17.62 -9.16 4.93
CA PHE A 53 16.58 -8.22 4.56
C PHE A 53 15.70 -8.79 3.44
N SER A 54 16.30 -9.14 2.30
CA SER A 54 15.53 -9.61 1.14
C SER A 54 14.82 -10.94 1.41
N HIS A 55 15.45 -11.84 2.17
CA HIS A 55 14.84 -13.11 2.55
C HIS A 55 13.65 -12.92 3.49
N ARG A 56 13.74 -12.00 4.45
CA ARG A 56 12.64 -11.65 5.36
C ARG A 56 11.39 -11.21 4.59
N PHE A 57 11.55 -10.29 3.65
CA PHE A 57 10.43 -9.83 2.81
C PHE A 57 9.86 -10.95 1.92
N TYR A 58 10.70 -11.85 1.41
CA TYR A 58 10.25 -13.01 0.65
C TYR A 58 9.38 -13.94 1.50
N VAL A 59 9.84 -14.30 2.70
CA VAL A 59 9.10 -15.16 3.62
C VAL A 59 7.76 -14.55 4.03
N TYR A 60 7.72 -13.24 4.33
CA TYR A 60 6.46 -12.55 4.65
C TYR A 60 5.48 -12.53 3.50
N THR A 61 5.99 -12.27 2.29
CA THR A 61 5.19 -12.28 1.07
C THR A 61 4.59 -13.66 0.86
N MET A 62 5.40 -14.72 1.00
CA MET A 62 4.94 -16.11 0.87
C MET A 62 3.88 -16.46 1.92
N ALA A 63 4.09 -16.14 3.20
CA ALA A 63 3.13 -16.41 4.25
C ALA A 63 1.78 -15.73 3.99
N CYS A 64 1.78 -14.44 3.64
CA CYS A 64 0.55 -13.73 3.28
C CYS A 64 -0.14 -14.36 2.07
N LEU A 65 0.58 -14.69 1.00
CA LEU A 65 -0.01 -15.31 -0.19
C LEU A 65 -0.62 -16.68 0.11
N LEU A 66 0.04 -17.49 0.95
CA LEU A 66 -0.50 -18.77 1.40
C LEU A 66 -1.83 -18.58 2.14
N ILE A 67 -1.89 -17.65 3.09
CA ILE A 67 -3.12 -17.33 3.83
C ILE A 67 -4.22 -16.80 2.91
N LEU A 68 -3.87 -15.95 1.94
CA LEU A 68 -4.83 -15.35 1.01
C LEU A 68 -5.40 -16.34 -0.01
N ASN A 69 -4.71 -17.45 -0.30
CA ASN A 69 -5.15 -18.42 -1.31
C ASN A 69 -6.57 -18.98 -1.06
N PRO A 70 -6.86 -19.59 0.10
CA PRO A 70 -8.22 -20.07 0.41
C PRO A 70 -9.20 -18.95 0.78
N ILE A 71 -8.73 -17.72 1.03
CA ILE A 71 -9.60 -16.57 1.33
C ILE A 71 -10.10 -15.89 0.04
N ARG A 72 -9.42 -16.14 -1.09
CA ARG A 72 -9.63 -15.42 -2.34
C ARG A 72 -11.08 -15.43 -2.83
N HIS A 73 -11.77 -16.57 -2.76
CA HIS A 73 -13.16 -16.65 -3.24
C HIS A 73 -14.12 -15.84 -2.37
N TYR A 74 -13.87 -15.73 -1.07
CA TYR A 74 -14.64 -14.84 -0.19
C TYR A 74 -14.35 -13.36 -0.48
N MET A 75 -13.15 -12.99 -0.94
CA MET A 75 -12.89 -11.57 -1.24
C MET A 75 -13.62 -11.08 -2.49
N VAL A 76 -13.89 -11.96 -3.45
CA VAL A 76 -14.50 -11.59 -4.73
C VAL A 76 -16.00 -11.88 -4.79
N LYS A 77 -16.58 -12.47 -3.74
CA LYS A 77 -18.02 -12.68 -3.60
C LYS A 77 -18.71 -11.34 -3.30
N GLN A 78 -19.93 -11.19 -3.80
CA GLN A 78 -20.77 -10.03 -3.49
C GLN A 78 -21.51 -10.28 -2.18
N TYR A 79 -21.51 -9.27 -1.30
CA TYR A 79 -22.12 -9.33 0.02
C TYR A 79 -23.18 -8.25 0.21
N THR A 80 -24.08 -8.53 1.14
CA THR A 80 -25.07 -7.62 1.69
C THR A 80 -24.95 -7.60 3.21
N TRP A 81 -25.59 -6.63 3.88
CA TRP A 81 -25.63 -6.57 5.34
C TRP A 81 -26.27 -7.79 6.01
N ASN A 82 -27.04 -8.60 5.26
CA ASN A 82 -27.69 -9.82 5.74
C ASN A 82 -26.91 -11.09 5.39
N SER A 83 -25.72 -10.96 4.80
CA SER A 83 -24.90 -12.12 4.46
C SER A 83 -24.31 -12.76 5.70
N ASP A 84 -23.84 -14.00 5.54
CA ASP A 84 -23.24 -14.78 6.63
C ASP A 84 -22.11 -14.00 7.33
N PRO A 85 -22.22 -13.75 8.66
CA PRO A 85 -21.19 -13.06 9.44
C PRO A 85 -19.81 -13.70 9.36
N ASP A 86 -19.72 -15.04 9.26
CA ASP A 86 -18.44 -15.75 9.19
C ASP A 86 -17.74 -15.46 7.87
N GLU A 87 -18.49 -15.42 6.78
CA GLU A 87 -17.94 -15.06 5.47
C GLU A 87 -17.52 -13.58 5.40
N LEU A 88 -18.32 -12.67 5.99
CA LEU A 88 -17.97 -11.26 6.11
C LEU A 88 -16.67 -11.07 6.91
N ASN A 89 -16.52 -11.82 7.99
CA ASN A 89 -15.31 -11.84 8.80
C ASN A 89 -14.10 -12.37 8.00
N ILE A 90 -14.26 -13.47 7.26
CA ILE A 90 -13.18 -14.00 6.40
C ILE A 90 -12.74 -12.98 5.36
N ARG A 91 -13.69 -12.29 4.72
CA ARG A 91 -13.35 -11.21 3.79
C ARG A 91 -12.60 -10.07 4.48
N SER A 92 -13.01 -9.67 5.69
CA SER A 92 -12.31 -8.65 6.48
C SER A 92 -10.86 -9.07 6.77
N VAL A 93 -10.64 -10.32 7.16
CA VAL A 93 -9.30 -10.91 7.35
C VAL A 93 -8.50 -10.89 6.05
N GLY A 94 -9.11 -11.25 4.92
CA GLY A 94 -8.47 -11.20 3.60
C GLY A 94 -8.03 -9.79 3.19
N VAL A 95 -8.88 -8.80 3.42
CA VAL A 95 -8.53 -7.38 3.20
C VAL A 95 -7.36 -6.98 4.10
N TRP A 96 -7.39 -7.34 5.39
CA TRP A 96 -6.31 -7.02 6.32
C TRP A 96 -4.96 -7.60 5.87
N TYR A 97 -4.90 -8.89 5.52
CA TYR A 97 -3.66 -9.51 5.02
C TYR A 97 -3.20 -8.90 3.70
N SER A 98 -4.12 -8.54 2.81
CA SER A 98 -3.79 -7.89 1.54
C SER A 98 -3.18 -6.50 1.75
N LEU A 99 -3.72 -5.70 2.68
CA LEU A 99 -3.13 -4.42 3.06
C LEU A 99 -1.76 -4.59 3.72
N LYS A 100 -1.62 -5.59 4.59
CA LYS A 100 -0.34 -5.93 5.23
C LYS A 100 0.71 -6.31 4.20
N LEU A 101 0.35 -7.18 3.25
CA LEU A 101 1.18 -7.61 2.15
C LEU A 101 1.63 -6.44 1.26
N MET A 102 0.73 -5.52 0.93
CA MET A 102 1.06 -4.34 0.14
C MET A 102 2.07 -3.42 0.82
N LYS A 103 1.93 -3.20 2.14
CA LYS A 103 2.92 -2.45 2.93
C LYS A 103 4.29 -3.13 2.92
N THR A 104 4.32 -4.45 3.06
CA THR A 104 5.54 -5.27 2.99
C THR A 104 6.20 -5.16 1.61
N LEU A 105 5.44 -5.33 0.52
CA LEU A 105 5.94 -5.21 -0.85
C LEU A 105 6.47 -3.81 -1.14
N ARG A 106 5.83 -2.75 -0.62
CA ARG A 106 6.31 -1.37 -0.79
C ARG A 106 7.70 -1.16 -0.21
N ARG A 107 7.91 -1.61 1.03
CA ARG A 107 9.23 -1.54 1.68
C ARG A 107 10.28 -2.34 0.90
N TRP A 108 9.88 -3.48 0.31
CA TRP A 108 10.78 -4.29 -0.50
C TRP A 108 11.15 -3.60 -1.82
N VAL A 109 10.17 -3.13 -2.58
CA VAL A 109 10.38 -2.38 -3.84
C VAL A 109 11.22 -1.14 -3.63
N ASP A 110 11.10 -0.47 -2.48
CA ASP A 110 11.88 0.73 -2.20
C ASP A 110 13.38 0.49 -2.07
N LYS A 111 13.81 -0.76 -1.86
CA LYS A 111 15.22 -1.17 -1.81
C LYS A 111 15.73 -1.85 -3.07
N ILE A 112 14.89 -2.02 -4.10
CA ILE A 112 15.29 -2.66 -5.35
C ILE A 112 15.79 -1.60 -6.33
N TYR A 113 17.05 -1.74 -6.73
CA TYR A 113 17.71 -0.85 -7.69
C TYR A 113 18.18 -1.56 -8.96
N ASN A 114 18.41 -2.88 -8.88
CA ASN A 114 18.90 -3.70 -9.99
C ASN A 114 17.93 -4.84 -10.31
N ARG A 115 18.04 -5.37 -11.53
CA ARG A 115 17.26 -6.53 -11.96
C ARG A 115 17.73 -7.77 -11.19
N ASP A 116 16.80 -8.43 -10.51
CA ASP A 116 17.01 -9.64 -9.71
C ASP A 116 16.01 -10.71 -10.18
N GLY A 117 16.36 -12.00 -10.08
CA GLY A 117 15.44 -13.12 -10.38
C GLY A 117 14.16 -13.09 -9.55
N ARG A 118 14.20 -12.50 -8.34
CA ARG A 118 13.02 -12.32 -7.48
C ARG A 118 12.03 -11.26 -7.98
N LEU A 119 12.42 -10.45 -8.96
CA LEU A 119 11.61 -9.34 -9.46
C LEU A 119 10.26 -9.80 -10.04
N HIS A 120 10.23 -10.96 -10.70
CA HIS A 120 8.98 -11.54 -11.21
C HIS A 120 8.02 -11.88 -10.07
N PHE A 121 8.51 -12.51 -9.01
CA PHE A 121 7.70 -12.86 -7.84
C PHE A 121 7.09 -11.61 -7.19
N ILE A 122 7.87 -10.53 -7.06
CA ILE A 122 7.42 -9.25 -6.49
C ILE A 122 6.34 -8.62 -7.38
N ILE A 123 6.59 -8.52 -8.70
CA ILE A 123 5.63 -7.96 -9.66
C ILE A 123 4.32 -8.73 -9.61
N PHE A 124 4.37 -10.07 -9.64
CA PHE A 124 3.17 -10.90 -9.58
C PHE A 124 2.43 -10.74 -8.26
N SER A 125 3.14 -10.70 -7.13
CA SER A 125 2.54 -10.50 -5.81
C SER A 125 1.82 -9.15 -5.71
N ILE A 126 2.41 -8.07 -6.22
CA ILE A 126 1.78 -6.74 -6.26
C ILE A 126 0.53 -6.78 -7.14
N PHE A 127 0.65 -7.29 -8.36
CA PHE A 127 -0.45 -7.31 -9.30
C PHE A 127 -1.63 -8.15 -8.79
N ASP A 128 -1.37 -9.37 -8.34
CA ASP A 128 -2.39 -10.32 -7.87
C ASP A 128 -3.15 -9.76 -6.66
N THR A 129 -2.42 -9.21 -5.68
CA THR A 129 -3.02 -8.59 -4.49
C THR A 129 -3.80 -7.31 -4.84
N ALA A 130 -3.34 -6.52 -5.81
CA ALA A 130 -4.07 -5.33 -6.23
C ALA A 130 -5.34 -5.69 -7.00
N ALA A 131 -5.27 -6.70 -7.87
CA ALA A 131 -6.39 -7.17 -8.67
C ALA A 131 -7.53 -7.69 -7.78
N ILE A 132 -7.21 -8.50 -6.77
CA ILE A 132 -8.22 -9.01 -5.83
C ILE A 132 -8.86 -7.90 -5.01
N LEU A 133 -8.09 -6.90 -4.55
CA LEU A 133 -8.63 -5.73 -3.86
C LEU A 133 -9.53 -4.90 -4.78
N CYS A 134 -9.12 -4.67 -6.04
CA CYS A 134 -9.97 -4.01 -7.03
C CYS A 134 -11.30 -4.76 -7.22
N THR A 135 -11.26 -6.08 -7.35
CA THR A 135 -12.47 -6.90 -7.48
C THR A 135 -13.35 -6.83 -6.23
N ALA A 136 -12.75 -6.87 -5.03
CA ALA A 136 -13.49 -6.74 -3.78
C ALA A 136 -14.25 -5.40 -3.71
N ILE A 137 -13.59 -4.29 -4.10
CA ILE A 137 -14.23 -2.96 -4.16
C ILE A 137 -15.34 -2.91 -5.23
N LEU A 138 -15.09 -3.45 -6.42
CA LEU A 138 -16.09 -3.48 -7.50
C LEU A 138 -17.35 -4.27 -7.11
N LYS A 139 -17.19 -5.30 -6.28
CA LYS A 139 -18.28 -6.16 -5.82
C LYS A 139 -18.94 -5.67 -4.52
N ASP A 140 -18.34 -4.71 -3.82
CA ASP A 140 -18.88 -4.17 -2.57
C ASP A 140 -19.94 -3.08 -2.81
N THR A 141 -21.09 -3.48 -3.35
CA THR A 141 -22.19 -2.56 -3.67
C THR A 141 -22.89 -1.97 -2.44
N GLN A 142 -22.74 -2.58 -1.27
CA GLN A 142 -23.38 -2.14 -0.02
C GLN A 142 -22.41 -1.49 0.97
N TYR A 143 -21.18 -1.18 0.56
CA TYR A 143 -20.16 -0.54 1.41
C TYR A 143 -19.90 -1.30 2.72
N THR A 144 -19.84 -2.63 2.61
CA THR A 144 -19.61 -3.53 3.73
C THR A 144 -18.13 -3.65 4.11
N ILE A 145 -17.21 -3.13 3.28
CA ILE A 145 -15.78 -3.02 3.61
C ILE A 145 -15.52 -1.72 4.39
N SER A 146 -15.25 -1.83 5.69
CA SER A 146 -15.12 -0.66 6.58
C SER A 146 -13.89 0.22 6.31
N ASN A 147 -12.76 -0.35 5.90
CA ASN A 147 -11.49 0.35 5.65
C ASN A 147 -11.25 0.66 4.17
N ARG A 148 -12.32 1.01 3.45
CA ARG A 148 -12.33 1.18 2.00
C ARG A 148 -11.30 2.20 1.49
N ALA A 149 -11.09 3.29 2.23
CA ALA A 149 -10.09 4.30 1.89
C ALA A 149 -8.66 3.74 1.91
N ASP A 150 -8.33 2.91 2.90
CA ASP A 150 -7.02 2.24 2.98
C ASP A 150 -6.83 1.26 1.82
N VAL A 151 -7.89 0.56 1.43
CA VAL A 151 -7.88 -0.33 0.25
C VAL A 151 -7.59 0.45 -1.02
N LEU A 152 -8.29 1.57 -1.26
CA LEU A 152 -8.03 2.41 -2.43
C LEU A 152 -6.61 2.99 -2.41
N ALA A 153 -6.13 3.50 -1.27
CA ALA A 153 -4.77 3.99 -1.13
C ALA A 153 -3.73 2.89 -1.42
N SER A 154 -3.98 1.67 -0.94
CA SER A 154 -3.11 0.52 -1.19
C SER A 154 -3.09 0.09 -2.65
N ILE A 155 -4.21 0.19 -3.37
CA ILE A 155 -4.28 -0.03 -4.82
C ILE A 155 -3.47 1.05 -5.56
N GLY A 156 -3.55 2.30 -5.13
CA GLY A 156 -2.73 3.40 -5.65
C GLY A 156 -1.24 3.13 -5.47
N ASP A 157 -0.85 2.70 -4.27
CA ASP A 157 0.53 2.30 -3.98
C ASP A 157 1.00 1.14 -4.86
N ALA A 158 0.14 0.20 -5.21
CA ALA A 158 0.47 -0.90 -6.12
C ALA A 158 0.75 -0.41 -7.55
N VAL A 159 -0.05 0.53 -8.06
CA VAL A 159 0.18 1.17 -9.36
C VAL A 159 1.53 1.91 -9.37
N ASP A 160 1.83 2.66 -8.31
CA ASP A 160 3.09 3.40 -8.18
C ASP A 160 4.30 2.45 -8.09
N MET A 161 4.18 1.33 -7.36
CA MET A 161 5.22 0.31 -7.29
C MET A 161 5.50 -0.32 -8.65
N LEU A 162 4.46 -0.76 -9.39
CA LEU A 162 4.64 -1.34 -10.72
C LEU A 162 5.23 -0.31 -11.70
N LYS A 163 4.80 0.95 -11.63
CA LYS A 163 5.37 2.04 -12.43
C LYS A 163 6.87 2.22 -12.17
N LYS A 164 7.29 2.18 -10.90
CA LYS A 164 8.71 2.25 -10.51
C LYS A 164 9.50 1.08 -11.08
N LEU A 165 8.95 -0.14 -11.02
CA LEU A 165 9.61 -1.35 -11.51
C LEU A 165 9.69 -1.43 -13.05
N ASN A 166 8.94 -0.60 -13.80
CA ASN A 166 9.01 -0.54 -15.27
C ASN A 166 10.42 -0.15 -15.77
N ALA A 167 11.19 0.59 -14.99
CA ALA A 167 12.57 0.96 -15.34
C ALA A 167 13.51 -0.26 -15.43
N ILE A 168 13.17 -1.36 -14.76
CA ILE A 168 14.04 -2.54 -14.63
C ILE A 168 13.37 -3.85 -15.09
N SER A 169 12.07 -3.83 -15.45
CA SER A 169 11.33 -5.01 -15.92
C SER A 169 10.25 -4.68 -16.96
N LYS A 170 10.30 -5.39 -18.09
CA LYS A 170 9.24 -5.35 -19.12
C LYS A 170 7.94 -5.97 -18.62
N THR A 171 8.01 -7.04 -17.81
CA THR A 171 6.82 -7.69 -17.24
C THR A 171 6.04 -6.73 -16.33
N SER A 172 6.76 -5.86 -15.62
CA SER A 172 6.15 -4.83 -14.78
C SER A 172 5.26 -3.88 -15.60
N LYS A 173 5.69 -3.53 -16.83
CA LYS A 173 4.93 -2.65 -17.71
C LYS A 173 3.58 -3.26 -18.06
N THR A 174 3.57 -4.54 -18.44
CA THR A 174 2.33 -5.26 -18.72
C THR A 174 1.42 -5.30 -17.49
N SER A 175 1.95 -5.64 -16.31
CA SER A 175 1.17 -5.66 -15.07
C SER A 175 0.63 -4.27 -14.70
N TYR A 176 1.42 -3.21 -14.89
CA TYR A 176 1.01 -1.82 -14.69
C TYR A 176 -0.15 -1.44 -15.61
N ASP A 177 -0.04 -1.71 -16.92
CA ASP A 177 -1.06 -1.35 -17.90
C ASP A 177 -2.40 -2.06 -17.62
N ILE A 178 -2.34 -3.34 -17.23
CA ILE A 178 -3.53 -4.11 -16.87
C ILE A 178 -4.14 -3.57 -15.56
N LEU A 179 -3.31 -3.33 -14.54
CA LEU A 179 -3.81 -2.81 -13.26
C LEU A 179 -4.41 -1.43 -13.42
N GLU A 180 -3.82 -0.55 -14.24
CA GLU A 180 -4.36 0.77 -14.50
C GLU A 180 -5.76 0.69 -15.13
N ARG A 181 -5.98 -0.24 -16.07
CA ARG A 181 -7.30 -0.48 -16.65
C ARG A 181 -8.32 -0.96 -15.60
N LEU A 182 -7.90 -1.80 -14.65
CA LEU A 182 -8.77 -2.22 -13.54
C LEU A 182 -9.12 -1.04 -12.63
N VAL A 183 -8.13 -0.22 -12.28
CA VAL A 183 -8.32 0.96 -11.43
C VAL A 183 -9.29 1.96 -12.04
N ARG A 184 -9.25 2.18 -13.35
CA ARG A 184 -10.19 3.07 -14.06
C ARG A 184 -11.65 2.62 -13.99
N ARG A 185 -11.91 1.36 -13.65
CA ARG A 185 -13.26 0.83 -13.47
C ARG A 185 -13.80 1.01 -12.05
N LEU A 186 -12.96 1.40 -11.10
CA LEU A 186 -13.38 1.57 -9.72
C LEU A 186 -14.37 2.74 -9.61
N PRO A 187 -15.39 2.62 -8.75
CA PRO A 187 -16.43 3.65 -8.58
C PRO A 187 -15.88 4.94 -7.94
N GLU A 188 -14.73 4.87 -7.28
CA GLU A 188 -14.09 6.00 -6.61
C GLU A 188 -12.66 6.21 -7.11
N SER A 189 -12.22 7.47 -7.07
CA SER A 189 -10.88 7.84 -7.46
C SER A 189 -9.86 7.25 -6.50
N VAL A 190 -8.94 6.45 -7.03
CA VAL A 190 -7.77 5.96 -6.31
C VAL A 190 -6.76 7.11 -6.13
N PRO A 191 -6.36 7.44 -4.89
CA PRO A 191 -5.31 8.42 -4.64
C PRO A 191 -3.99 7.99 -5.31
N ARG A 192 -3.34 8.88 -6.07
CA ARG A 192 -2.01 8.65 -6.65
C ARG A 192 -0.99 9.54 -5.97
N ARG A 193 0.17 9.02 -5.55
CA ARG A 193 1.22 9.85 -4.91
C ARG A 193 1.81 10.90 -5.87
N ASP A 194 1.78 10.65 -7.17
CA ASP A 194 2.22 11.60 -8.18
C ASP A 194 1.35 12.88 -8.21
N SER A 195 0.06 12.77 -7.87
CA SER A 195 -0.85 13.90 -7.80
C SER A 195 -0.51 14.85 -6.65
N GLU A 196 -0.03 14.33 -5.51
CA GLU A 196 0.37 15.16 -4.37
C GLU A 196 1.63 16.00 -4.66
N ARG A 197 2.58 15.47 -5.45
CA ARG A 197 3.78 16.21 -5.87
C ARG A 197 3.45 17.37 -6.83
N GLN A 198 2.46 17.19 -7.70
CA GLN A 198 1.98 18.29 -8.57
C GLN A 198 1.22 19.36 -7.77
N VAL A 199 0.36 18.99 -6.83
CA VAL A 199 -0.38 19.96 -5.99
C VAL A 199 0.56 20.77 -5.10
N LYS A 200 1.63 20.15 -4.55
CA LYS A 200 2.66 20.89 -3.79
C LYS A 200 3.46 21.85 -4.67
N ARG A 201 3.83 21.47 -5.91
CA ARG A 201 4.50 22.39 -6.86
C ARG A 201 3.59 23.53 -7.32
N ALA A 202 2.30 23.26 -7.54
CA ALA A 202 1.33 24.30 -7.92
C ALA A 202 1.10 25.32 -6.78
N ARG A 203 1.06 24.88 -5.51
CA ARG A 203 0.94 25.78 -4.35
C ARG A 203 2.18 26.64 -4.10
N VAL A 204 3.37 26.16 -4.41
CA VAL A 204 4.61 26.94 -4.29
C VAL A 204 4.69 28.05 -5.35
N ASN A 205 4.13 27.82 -6.55
CA ASN A 205 4.18 28.79 -7.65
C ASN A 205 3.16 29.94 -7.55
N ILE A 206 2.21 29.88 -6.62
CA ILE A 206 1.18 30.92 -6.41
C ILE A 206 1.64 31.97 -5.37
N ARG A 207 2.79 31.77 -4.70
CA ARG A 207 3.24 32.58 -3.56
C ARG A 207 4.40 33.54 -3.85
N SER A 208 4.47 34.09 -5.05
CA SER A 208 5.37 35.21 -5.38
C SER A 208 4.59 36.53 -5.29
N PRO A 209 4.89 37.44 -4.35
CA PRO A 209 4.30 38.78 -4.36
C PRO A 209 4.95 39.66 -5.45
N PRO A 210 4.22 40.63 -6.02
CA PRO A 210 4.78 41.56 -7.01
C PRO A 210 5.74 42.56 -6.32
N PRO A 211 6.76 43.09 -7.02
CA PRO A 211 7.70 44.05 -6.44
C PRO A 211 7.06 45.45 -6.39
N SER A 212 6.84 45.97 -5.19
CA SER A 212 6.49 47.37 -4.95
C SER A 212 7.76 48.24 -4.96
N GLY A 213 7.76 49.26 -5.82
CA GLY A 213 8.85 50.24 -5.95
C GLY A 213 9.04 51.14 -4.70
N PRO A 214 10.14 51.90 -4.64
CA PRO A 214 10.53 52.61 -3.43
C PRO A 214 9.81 53.97 -3.33
N THR A 215 9.06 54.20 -2.24
CA THR A 215 8.51 55.52 -1.92
C THR A 215 9.15 56.09 -0.65
N GLN A 216 9.80 57.22 -0.89
CA GLN A 216 10.39 58.24 -0.03
C GLN A 216 9.85 58.35 1.41
N HIS A 217 10.77 58.39 2.37
CA HIS A 217 10.51 58.83 3.74
C HIS A 217 10.46 60.36 3.81
N ALA A 218 9.27 60.91 4.04
CA ALA A 218 9.10 62.23 4.66
C ALA A 218 8.88 62.04 6.16
N ARG A 219 9.82 62.55 6.97
CA ARG A 219 9.66 62.70 8.42
C ARG A 219 9.51 64.19 8.72
N SER A 220 8.37 64.58 9.26
CA SER A 220 8.11 65.92 9.79
C SER A 220 7.62 65.80 11.25
N LEU A 221 7.63 66.94 11.93
CA LEU A 221 7.38 67.26 13.36
C LEU A 221 8.71 67.56 14.08
N VAL A 222 8.94 68.77 14.60
CA VAL A 222 8.16 69.44 15.66
C VAL A 222 8.23 71.00 15.53
N PRO A 223 7.23 71.78 16.00
CA PRO A 223 7.27 73.25 16.07
C PRO A 223 7.56 73.81 17.48
N GLN A 224 8.19 75.00 17.57
CA GLN A 224 7.86 76.17 18.44
C GLN A 224 9.03 77.20 18.40
N VAL A 225 8.83 78.39 17.80
CA VAL A 225 8.47 79.72 18.39
C VAL A 225 9.50 80.30 19.39
N SER A 226 10.19 81.38 18.99
CA SER A 226 10.23 82.72 19.65
C SER A 226 11.41 83.56 19.13
N THR A 227 11.10 84.78 18.65
CA THR A 227 12.00 85.93 18.42
C THR A 227 12.30 86.67 19.76
N PRO A 228 13.02 87.82 19.83
CA PRO A 228 14.02 88.49 18.95
C PRO A 228 15.29 88.98 19.73
N VAL A 229 16.06 89.92 19.13
CA VAL A 229 16.96 90.96 19.73
C VAL A 229 18.47 90.57 19.72
N VAL A 230 19.46 91.30 19.17
CA VAL A 230 19.66 92.60 18.46
C VAL A 230 20.51 92.28 17.22
#